data_AF-A0A2A9NB03-F1
#
_entry.id   AF-A0A2A9NB03-F1
#
_cell.length_a   1.000
_cell.length_b   1.000
_cell.length_c   1.000
_cell.angle_alpha   90.00
_cell.angle_beta   90.00
_cell.angle_gamma   90.00
#
_symmetry.space_group_name_H-M   'P 1'
#
loop_
_entity.id
_entity.type
_entity.pdbx_description
1 polymer ?
#
loop_
_entity_poly.entity_id
_entity_poly.type
_entity_poly.pdbx_seq_one_letter_code
_entity_poly.pdbx_strand_id
1 'polypeptide(L)'
;MRFISGLYFLFALTATIGVSNPVKRDFVALETDITDIADKTRALDAALTSFPSADPSEAIVQALGIHNSAVSLIDALNHAAGDCDAPLTEAQETIILGQLQDLEPVIEHALDEVVQKKADFEAIGISGLTALIHQDLVDLQNGVRTFCSALMAVLPGDAVITFCDEVIPLFDGPIQAYAS
;
A
#
# COMPACT_ATOMS: atom_id res chain seq x y z
N MET A 1 6.91 72.26 39.25
CA MET A 1 5.72 72.49 38.41
C MET A 1 6.15 72.54 36.95
N ARG A 2 5.43 71.80 36.08
CA ARG A 2 5.36 71.83 34.59
C ARG A 2 5.58 70.48 33.89
N PHE A 3 4.55 69.64 33.92
CA PHE A 3 3.74 69.14 32.78
C PHE A 3 4.29 69.12 31.33
N ILE A 4 4.14 67.95 30.66
CA ILE A 4 3.54 67.67 29.32
C ILE A 4 4.39 66.86 28.30
N SER A 5 3.72 65.85 27.71
CA SER A 5 3.90 65.13 26.43
C SER A 5 5.13 64.24 26.27
N GLY A 6 5.06 62.92 26.00
CA GLY A 6 4.11 62.17 25.18
C GLY A 6 4.50 62.28 23.70
N LEU A 7 4.98 61.20 23.05
CA LEU A 7 4.46 60.63 21.78
C LEU A 7 5.45 59.63 21.08
N TYR A 8 5.12 58.32 21.12
CA TYR A 8 5.16 57.23 20.10
C TYR A 8 6.39 56.84 19.20
N PHE A 9 6.29 55.59 18.72
CA PHE A 9 6.85 54.92 17.51
C PHE A 9 8.27 54.30 17.67
N LEU A 10 8.59 53.03 17.35
CA LEU A 10 8.00 52.04 16.44
C LEU A 10 8.58 50.65 16.79
N PHE A 11 7.74 49.65 17.12
CA PHE A 11 8.12 48.23 17.11
C PHE A 11 6.98 47.49 16.42
N ALA A 12 7.17 47.17 15.14
CA ALA A 12 6.24 46.37 14.36
C ALA A 12 7.00 45.18 13.77
N LEU A 13 7.18 44.15 14.60
CA LEU A 13 7.49 42.80 14.12
C LEU A 13 6.16 42.12 13.84
N THR A 14 5.67 42.22 12.61
CA THR A 14 4.53 41.42 12.17
C THR A 14 5.00 39.98 12.03
N ALA A 15 4.79 39.18 13.07
CA ALA A 15 4.81 37.72 12.94
C ALA A 15 3.62 37.35 12.05
N THR A 16 3.88 37.07 10.77
CA THR A 16 2.92 36.38 9.92
C THR A 16 2.74 34.98 10.51
N ILE A 17 1.63 34.76 11.19
CA ILE A 17 1.17 33.42 11.52
C ILE A 17 0.78 32.82 10.18
N GLY A 18 1.70 32.09 9.55
CA GLY A 18 1.35 31.19 8.47
C GLY A 18 0.44 30.14 9.07
N VAL A 19 -0.87 30.31 8.92
CA VAL A 19 -1.81 29.21 9.10
C VAL A 19 -1.43 28.21 8.01
N SER A 20 -0.66 27.20 8.39
CA SER A 20 -0.62 25.95 7.64
C SER A 20 -2.05 25.43 7.69
N ASN A 21 -2.82 25.67 6.64
CA ASN A 21 -4.01 24.88 6.44
C ASN A 21 -3.51 23.43 6.38
N PRO A 22 -3.97 22.52 7.24
CA PRO A 22 -3.75 21.11 6.98
C PRO A 22 -4.27 20.86 5.56
N VAL A 23 -3.38 20.38 4.69
CA VAL A 23 -3.81 19.83 3.40
C VAL A 23 -4.76 18.71 3.78
N LYS A 24 -6.07 18.92 3.56
CA LYS A 24 -7.00 17.79 3.50
C LYS A 24 -6.41 16.85 2.47
N ARG A 25 -6.16 15.60 2.84
CA ARG A 25 -5.70 14.56 1.92
C ARG A 25 -6.91 14.20 1.07
N ASP A 26 -7.13 15.01 0.04
CA ASP A 26 -8.29 14.87 -0.80
C ASP A 26 -8.21 13.60 -1.66
N PHE A 27 -9.35 13.23 -2.24
CA PHE A 27 -9.51 12.12 -3.17
C PHE A 27 -8.36 11.94 -4.18
N VAL A 28 -7.67 13.01 -4.59
CA VAL A 28 -6.55 12.93 -5.55
C VAL A 28 -5.34 12.21 -4.96
N ALA A 29 -5.07 12.40 -3.67
CA ALA A 29 -4.00 11.68 -2.97
C ALA A 29 -4.32 10.18 -2.92
N LEU A 30 -5.54 9.82 -2.49
CA LEU A 30 -5.98 8.43 -2.47
C LEU A 30 -5.98 7.78 -3.86
N GLU A 31 -6.45 8.49 -4.90
CA GLU A 31 -6.42 8.01 -6.29
C GLU A 31 -4.97 7.78 -6.79
N THR A 32 -4.05 8.66 -6.41
CA THR A 32 -2.61 8.52 -6.73
C THR A 32 -2.02 7.30 -6.04
N ASP A 33 -2.33 7.12 -4.76
CA ASP A 33 -1.84 6.00 -3.96
C ASP A 33 -2.38 4.66 -4.46
N ILE A 34 -3.65 4.59 -4.87
CA ILE A 34 -4.22 3.39 -5.49
C ILE A 34 -3.56 3.08 -6.83
N THR A 35 -3.20 4.11 -7.61
CA THR A 35 -2.42 3.90 -8.84
C THR A 35 -1.04 3.33 -8.53
N ASP A 36 -0.36 3.85 -7.50
CA ASP A 36 0.94 3.33 -7.06
C ASP A 36 0.85 1.89 -6.53
N ILE A 37 -0.19 1.56 -5.76
CA ILE A 37 -0.51 0.19 -5.33
C ILE A 37 -0.68 -0.71 -6.56
N ALA A 38 -1.47 -0.29 -7.55
CA ALA A 38 -1.71 -1.08 -8.75
C ALA A 38 -0.42 -1.36 -9.53
N ASP A 39 0.43 -0.36 -9.67
CA ASP A 39 1.72 -0.51 -10.35
C ASP A 39 2.67 -1.44 -9.59
N LYS A 40 2.73 -1.34 -8.26
CA LYS A 40 3.55 -2.23 -7.42
C LYS A 40 3.04 -3.67 -7.42
N THR A 41 1.73 -3.89 -7.38
CA THR A 41 1.14 -5.22 -7.50
C THR A 41 1.47 -5.85 -8.85
N ARG A 42 1.34 -5.11 -9.96
CA ARG A 42 1.75 -5.59 -11.29
C ARG A 42 3.26 -5.86 -11.38
N ALA A 43 4.08 -5.05 -10.72
CA ALA A 43 5.51 -5.28 -10.67
C ALA A 43 5.88 -6.54 -9.88
N LEU A 44 5.22 -6.78 -8.74
CA LEU A 44 5.35 -8.02 -7.96
C LEU A 44 4.91 -9.24 -8.77
N ASP A 45 3.75 -9.15 -9.41
CA ASP A 45 3.21 -10.19 -10.30
C ASP A 45 4.18 -10.55 -11.45
N ALA A 46 4.68 -9.55 -12.15
CA ALA A 46 5.66 -9.74 -13.22
C ALA A 46 6.98 -10.37 -12.70
N ALA A 47 7.43 -9.96 -11.51
CA ALA A 47 8.62 -10.53 -10.88
C ALA A 47 8.42 -12.02 -10.57
N LEU A 48 7.27 -12.39 -10.00
CA LEU A 48 6.91 -13.78 -9.70
C LEU A 48 6.78 -14.62 -10.98
N THR A 49 6.10 -14.10 -12.00
CA THR A 49 5.93 -14.77 -13.30
C THR A 49 7.27 -15.08 -13.96
N SER A 50 8.23 -14.13 -13.87
CA SER A 50 9.55 -14.25 -14.49
C SER A 50 10.56 -15.09 -13.68
N PHE A 51 10.21 -15.45 -12.45
CA PHE A 51 11.04 -16.26 -11.58
C PHE A 51 10.83 -17.77 -11.84
N PRO A 52 11.86 -18.62 -11.68
CA PRO A 52 13.27 -18.29 -11.50
C PRO A 52 13.99 -18.08 -12.84
N SER A 53 15.10 -17.34 -12.79
CA SER A 53 16.11 -17.34 -13.83
C SER A 53 16.78 -18.72 -13.93
N ALA A 54 17.19 -19.09 -15.15
CA ALA A 54 17.98 -20.30 -15.37
C ALA A 54 19.38 -20.23 -14.74
N ASP A 55 19.88 -19.03 -14.43
CA ASP A 55 21.12 -18.83 -13.68
C ASP A 55 20.84 -18.84 -12.17
N PRO A 56 21.39 -19.78 -11.40
CA PRO A 56 21.17 -19.86 -9.95
C PRO A 56 21.59 -18.61 -9.18
N SER A 57 22.61 -17.87 -9.65
CA SER A 57 23.06 -16.65 -9.00
C SER A 57 22.07 -15.49 -9.22
N GLU A 58 21.46 -15.43 -10.40
CA GLU A 58 20.41 -14.47 -10.73
C GLU A 58 19.09 -14.81 -10.02
N ALA A 59 18.78 -16.10 -9.81
CA ALA A 59 17.60 -16.51 -9.05
C ALA A 59 17.60 -15.94 -7.61
N ILE A 60 18.77 -15.85 -6.96
CA ILE A 60 18.89 -15.21 -5.64
C ILE A 60 18.57 -13.71 -5.73
N VAL A 61 19.08 -13.03 -6.76
CA VAL A 61 18.82 -11.60 -6.99
C VAL A 61 17.34 -11.35 -7.27
N GLN A 62 16.70 -12.20 -8.06
CA GLN A 62 15.25 -12.13 -8.32
C GLN A 62 14.43 -12.37 -7.06
N ALA A 63 14.79 -13.36 -6.22
CA ALA A 63 14.11 -13.59 -4.94
C ALA A 63 14.20 -12.39 -4.00
N LEU A 64 15.37 -11.74 -3.92
CA LEU A 64 15.52 -10.47 -3.19
C LEU A 64 14.68 -9.35 -3.82
N GLY A 65 14.59 -9.29 -5.14
CA GLY A 65 13.74 -8.36 -5.86
C GLY A 65 12.26 -8.53 -5.52
N ILE A 66 11.78 -9.77 -5.47
CA ILE A 66 10.40 -10.11 -5.09
C ILE A 66 10.11 -9.66 -3.65
N HIS A 67 11.02 -9.95 -2.71
CA HIS A 67 10.90 -9.47 -1.32
C HIS A 67 10.82 -7.93 -1.25
N ASN A 68 11.72 -7.21 -1.94
CA ASN A 68 11.71 -5.74 -1.95
C ASN A 68 10.42 -5.18 -2.58
N SER A 69 9.88 -5.83 -3.60
CA SER A 69 8.58 -5.48 -4.19
C SER A 69 7.44 -5.67 -3.20
N ALA A 70 7.43 -6.76 -2.44
CA ALA A 70 6.45 -7.00 -1.38
C ALA A 70 6.51 -5.91 -0.30
N VAL A 71 7.71 -5.60 0.22
CA VAL A 71 7.91 -4.53 1.21
C VAL A 71 7.44 -3.17 0.67
N SER A 72 7.79 -2.84 -0.58
CA SER A 72 7.37 -1.58 -1.21
C SER A 72 5.85 -1.50 -1.39
N LEU A 73 5.19 -2.62 -1.68
CA LEU A 73 3.73 -2.71 -1.79
C LEU A 73 3.06 -2.54 -0.41
N ILE A 74 3.62 -3.14 0.64
CA ILE A 74 3.15 -2.94 2.02
C ILE A 74 3.23 -1.46 2.41
N ASP A 75 4.35 -0.80 2.11
CA ASP A 75 4.52 0.63 2.39
C ASP A 75 3.47 1.49 1.65
N ALA A 76 3.17 1.16 0.39
CA ALA A 76 2.13 1.86 -0.38
C ALA A 76 0.73 1.65 0.18
N LEU A 77 0.39 0.42 0.59
CA LEU A 77 -0.89 0.10 1.24
C LEU A 77 -1.06 0.90 2.54
N ASN A 78 0.00 0.98 3.36
CA ASN A 78 -0.02 1.73 4.60
C ASN A 78 -0.10 3.25 4.37
N HIS A 79 0.57 3.76 3.34
CA HIS A 79 0.47 5.16 2.95
C HIS A 79 -0.95 5.51 2.51
N ALA A 80 -1.53 4.73 1.58
CA ALA A 80 -2.91 4.90 1.10
C ALA A 80 -3.94 4.83 2.24
N ALA A 81 -3.73 3.94 3.20
CA ALA A 81 -4.58 3.85 4.39
C ALA A 81 -4.53 5.14 5.23
N GLY A 82 -3.36 5.78 5.33
CA GLY A 82 -3.20 7.07 5.98
C GLY A 82 -3.92 8.20 5.25
N ASP A 83 -4.13 8.07 3.94
CA ASP A 83 -4.72 9.10 3.08
C ASP A 83 -6.25 8.99 2.97
N CYS A 84 -6.85 7.97 3.59
CA CYS A 84 -8.29 7.83 3.78
C CYS A 84 -8.80 8.78 4.89
N ASP A 85 -8.94 10.08 4.60
CA ASP A 85 -9.21 11.11 5.62
C ASP A 85 -10.65 11.67 5.66
N ALA A 86 -11.40 11.54 4.57
CA ALA A 86 -12.71 12.16 4.41
C ALA A 86 -13.64 11.28 3.56
N PRO A 87 -14.96 11.31 3.84
CA PRO A 87 -15.93 10.60 3.02
C PRO A 87 -15.88 11.02 1.56
N LEU A 88 -15.96 10.03 0.67
CA LEU A 88 -16.01 10.25 -0.77
C LEU A 88 -17.41 10.63 -1.25
N THR A 89 -17.48 11.24 -2.42
CA THR A 89 -18.74 11.39 -3.18
C THR A 89 -19.02 10.13 -4.00
N GLU A 90 -20.27 9.85 -4.36
CA GLU A 90 -20.63 8.67 -5.17
C GLU A 90 -19.81 8.54 -6.47
N ALA A 91 -19.48 9.67 -7.11
CA ALA A 91 -18.65 9.68 -8.32
C ALA A 91 -17.21 9.25 -8.04
N GLN A 92 -16.66 9.67 -6.90
CA GLN A 92 -15.31 9.29 -6.45
C GLN A 92 -15.27 7.83 -6.00
N GLU A 93 -16.30 7.37 -5.29
CA GLU A 93 -16.46 5.96 -4.91
C GLU A 93 -16.44 5.06 -6.15
N THR A 94 -17.18 5.43 -7.20
CA THR A 94 -17.22 4.66 -8.45
C THR A 94 -15.83 4.54 -9.10
N ILE A 95 -15.04 5.61 -9.05
CA ILE A 95 -13.67 5.61 -9.60
C ILE A 95 -12.77 4.68 -8.79
N ILE A 96 -12.74 4.85 -7.46
CA ILE A 96 -11.93 4.02 -6.56
C ILE A 96 -12.30 2.55 -6.68
N LEU A 97 -13.60 2.22 -6.67
CA LEU A 97 -14.06 0.84 -6.78
C LEU A 97 -13.66 0.21 -8.12
N GLY A 98 -13.76 0.95 -9.23
CA GLY A 98 -13.30 0.46 -10.53
C GLY A 98 -11.81 0.13 -10.54
N GLN A 99 -10.98 0.99 -9.94
CA GLN A 99 -9.54 0.76 -9.83
C GLN A 99 -9.20 -0.47 -8.98
N LEU A 100 -9.94 -0.69 -7.88
CA LEU A 100 -9.75 -1.86 -7.01
C LEU A 100 -10.17 -3.16 -7.72
N GLN A 101 -11.30 -3.16 -8.41
CA GLN A 101 -11.80 -4.31 -9.18
C GLN A 101 -10.85 -4.69 -10.31
N ASP A 102 -10.25 -3.72 -11.00
CA ASP A 102 -9.22 -3.97 -12.03
C ASP A 102 -7.95 -4.61 -11.46
N LEU A 103 -7.72 -4.50 -10.15
CA LEU A 103 -6.54 -5.03 -9.48
C LEU A 103 -6.73 -6.47 -8.98
N GLU A 104 -7.96 -6.87 -8.66
CA GLU A 104 -8.31 -8.20 -8.15
C GLU A 104 -7.70 -9.36 -8.95
N PRO A 105 -7.86 -9.45 -10.29
CA PRO A 105 -7.28 -10.55 -11.06
C PRO A 105 -5.74 -10.57 -11.04
N VAL A 106 -5.10 -9.41 -10.85
CA VAL A 106 -3.63 -9.33 -10.74
C VAL A 106 -3.17 -9.83 -9.37
N ILE A 107 -3.91 -9.52 -8.31
CA ILE A 107 -3.65 -10.04 -6.97
C ILE A 107 -3.80 -11.56 -6.96
N GLU A 108 -4.90 -12.08 -7.52
CA GLU A 108 -5.14 -13.52 -7.61
C GLU A 108 -4.00 -14.23 -8.37
N HIS A 109 -3.61 -13.69 -9.53
CA HIS A 109 -2.52 -14.25 -10.33
C HIS A 109 -1.17 -14.24 -9.58
N ALA A 110 -0.80 -13.13 -8.93
CA ALA A 110 0.44 -13.05 -8.16
C ALA A 110 0.46 -14.06 -7.00
N LEU A 111 -0.67 -14.23 -6.32
CA LEU A 111 -0.82 -15.19 -5.21
C LEU A 111 -0.79 -16.65 -5.69
N ASP A 112 -1.29 -16.94 -6.88
CA ASP A 112 -1.16 -18.25 -7.49
C ASP A 112 0.30 -18.51 -7.93
N GLU A 113 0.93 -17.55 -8.61
CA GLU A 113 2.33 -17.64 -9.05
C GLU A 113 3.26 -17.89 -7.87
N VAL A 114 3.16 -17.15 -6.76
CA VAL A 114 4.04 -17.40 -5.60
C VAL A 114 3.88 -18.81 -5.04
N VAL A 115 2.69 -19.41 -5.09
CA VAL A 115 2.48 -20.81 -4.69
C VAL A 115 3.13 -21.76 -5.70
N GLN A 116 2.92 -21.54 -7.00
CA GLN A 116 3.52 -22.36 -8.06
C GLN A 116 5.05 -22.34 -8.01
N LYS A 117 5.66 -21.20 -7.65
CA LYS A 117 7.12 -21.03 -7.54
C LYS A 117 7.73 -21.54 -6.25
N LYS A 118 6.97 -22.13 -5.33
CA LYS A 118 7.49 -22.60 -4.03
C LYS A 118 8.70 -23.53 -4.18
N ALA A 119 8.63 -24.50 -5.10
CA ALA A 119 9.74 -25.42 -5.33
C ALA A 119 11.00 -24.71 -5.87
N ASP A 120 10.82 -23.68 -6.68
CA ASP A 120 11.92 -22.88 -7.24
C ASP A 120 12.59 -22.04 -6.15
N PHE A 121 11.83 -21.46 -5.22
CA PHE A 121 12.39 -20.79 -4.04
C PHE A 121 13.15 -21.75 -3.13
N GLU A 122 12.63 -22.96 -2.90
CA GLU A 122 13.33 -23.98 -2.11
C GLU A 122 14.63 -24.44 -2.79
N ALA A 123 14.63 -24.53 -4.12
CA ALA A 123 15.80 -24.94 -4.92
C ALA A 123 16.96 -23.94 -4.84
N ILE A 124 16.73 -22.67 -4.45
CA ILE A 124 17.80 -21.70 -4.21
C ILE A 124 18.73 -22.17 -3.08
N GLY A 125 18.22 -22.95 -2.11
CA GLY A 125 19.04 -23.51 -1.03
C GLY A 125 19.50 -22.50 0.03
N ILE A 126 18.90 -21.31 0.07
CA ILE A 126 19.11 -20.33 1.15
C ILE A 126 18.21 -20.71 2.33
N SER A 127 18.84 -20.99 3.48
CA SER A 127 18.11 -21.28 4.72
C SER A 127 17.26 -20.07 5.13
N GLY A 128 15.98 -20.31 5.45
CA GLY A 128 15.04 -19.29 5.91
C GLY A 128 14.30 -18.54 4.80
N LEU A 129 14.59 -18.79 3.52
CA LEU A 129 13.91 -18.10 2.41
C LEU A 129 12.40 -18.38 2.37
N THR A 130 11.98 -19.63 2.57
CA THR A 130 10.54 -19.97 2.65
C THR A 130 9.85 -19.29 3.82
N ALA A 131 10.52 -19.19 4.97
CA ALA A 131 10.01 -18.47 6.14
C ALA A 131 9.91 -16.96 5.90
N LEU A 132 10.83 -16.38 5.12
CA LEU A 132 10.76 -14.98 4.71
C LEU A 132 9.57 -14.74 3.77
N ILE A 133 9.34 -15.61 2.79
CA ILE A 133 8.19 -15.50 1.89
C ILE A 133 6.88 -15.65 2.66
N HIS A 134 6.81 -16.58 3.63
CA HIS A 134 5.68 -16.67 4.55
C HIS A 134 5.44 -15.35 5.28
N GLN A 135 6.49 -14.73 5.82
CA GLN A 135 6.40 -13.44 6.50
C GLN A 135 5.89 -12.35 5.56
N ASP A 136 6.43 -12.26 4.34
CA ASP A 136 6.00 -11.28 3.32
C ASP A 136 4.50 -11.43 3.00
N LEU A 137 4.00 -12.67 2.86
CA LEU A 137 2.58 -12.93 2.59
C LEU A 137 1.68 -12.52 3.76
N VAL A 138 2.11 -12.78 5.01
CA VAL A 138 1.39 -12.36 6.21
C VAL A 138 1.36 -10.83 6.30
N ASP A 139 2.48 -10.17 6.04
CA ASP A 139 2.59 -8.71 6.12
C ASP A 139 1.81 -8.03 5.00
N LEU A 140 1.81 -8.59 3.78
CA LEU A 140 0.94 -8.15 2.69
C LEU A 140 -0.54 -8.28 3.04
N GLN A 141 -0.98 -9.44 3.58
CA GLN A 141 -2.36 -9.63 4.02
C GLN A 141 -2.76 -8.58 5.09
N ASN A 142 -1.85 -8.28 6.02
CA ASN A 142 -2.08 -7.25 7.05
C ASN A 142 -2.11 -5.83 6.47
N GLY A 143 -1.27 -5.53 5.48
CA GLY A 143 -1.30 -4.28 4.73
C GLY A 143 -2.63 -4.09 4.01
N VAL A 144 -3.09 -5.12 3.29
CA VAL A 144 -4.40 -5.13 2.62
C VAL A 144 -5.53 -4.92 3.63
N ARG A 145 -5.53 -5.64 4.77
CA ARG A 145 -6.52 -5.43 5.85
C ARG A 145 -6.54 -4.01 6.38
N THR A 146 -5.36 -3.41 6.56
CA THR A 146 -5.21 -2.04 7.05
C THR A 146 -5.79 -1.05 6.06
N PHE A 147 -5.45 -1.19 4.79
CA PHE A 147 -5.98 -0.36 3.71
C PHE A 147 -7.49 -0.51 3.54
N CYS A 148 -8.00 -1.75 3.48
CA CYS A 148 -9.43 -2.05 3.42
C CYS A 148 -10.21 -1.44 4.60
N SER A 149 -9.69 -1.55 5.81
CA SER A 149 -10.33 -0.95 7.00
C SER A 149 -10.41 0.57 6.90
N ALA A 150 -9.37 1.21 6.37
CA ALA A 150 -9.35 2.65 6.14
C ALA A 150 -10.34 3.06 5.03
N LEU A 151 -10.36 2.33 3.91
CA LEU A 151 -11.30 2.56 2.81
C LEU A 151 -12.76 2.42 3.26
N MET A 152 -13.11 1.38 4.02
CA MET A 152 -14.47 1.20 4.54
C MET A 152 -14.93 2.35 5.45
N ALA A 153 -14.01 3.09 6.07
CA ALA A 153 -14.33 4.26 6.88
C ALA A 153 -14.71 5.49 6.03
N VAL A 154 -14.23 5.57 4.79
CA VAL A 154 -14.45 6.70 3.88
C VAL A 154 -15.37 6.38 2.68
N LEU A 155 -15.59 5.10 2.39
CA LEU A 155 -16.51 4.55 1.39
C LEU A 155 -17.55 3.65 2.08
N PRO A 156 -18.62 4.19 2.68
CA PRO A 156 -19.65 3.38 3.32
C PRO A 156 -20.58 2.78 2.26
N GLY A 157 -20.12 1.71 1.59
CA GLY A 157 -20.90 0.98 0.59
C GLY A 157 -20.59 -0.51 0.57
N ASP A 158 -21.59 -1.34 0.28
CA ASP A 158 -21.44 -2.80 0.27
C ASP A 158 -20.36 -3.28 -0.72
N ALA A 159 -20.10 -2.53 -1.79
CA ALA A 159 -19.13 -2.90 -2.81
C ALA A 159 -17.67 -2.96 -2.30
N VAL A 160 -17.26 -2.02 -1.42
CA VAL A 160 -15.89 -2.07 -0.85
C VAL A 160 -15.77 -3.19 0.17
N ILE A 161 -16.86 -3.50 0.89
CA ILE A 161 -16.92 -4.65 1.81
C ILE A 161 -16.74 -5.93 1.03
N THR A 162 -17.51 -6.12 -0.05
CA THR A 162 -17.40 -7.29 -0.94
C THR A 162 -15.98 -7.46 -1.48
N PHE A 163 -15.37 -6.40 -2.03
CA PHE A 163 -13.98 -6.45 -2.50
C PHE A 163 -13.01 -6.91 -1.41
N CYS A 164 -13.12 -6.35 -0.20
CA CYS A 164 -12.24 -6.71 0.91
C CYS A 164 -12.48 -8.14 1.40
N ASP A 165 -13.73 -8.60 1.44
CA ASP A 165 -14.12 -9.97 1.80
C ASP A 165 -13.67 -11.00 0.75
N GLU A 166 -13.50 -10.59 -0.50
CA GLU A 166 -12.98 -11.43 -1.58
C GLU A 166 -11.45 -11.48 -1.57
N VAL A 167 -10.77 -10.34 -1.47
CA VAL A 167 -9.30 -10.25 -1.61
C VAL A 167 -8.54 -10.76 -0.39
N ILE A 168 -8.98 -10.44 0.84
CA ILE A 168 -8.22 -10.79 2.05
C ILE A 168 -8.06 -12.32 2.21
N PRO A 169 -9.11 -13.15 1.99
CA PRO A 169 -8.99 -14.60 2.09
C PRO A 169 -8.11 -15.24 1.01
N LEU A 170 -7.86 -14.58 -0.14
CA LEU A 170 -6.98 -15.12 -1.19
C LEU A 170 -5.57 -15.44 -0.65
N PHE A 171 -5.12 -14.71 0.37
CA PHE A 171 -3.81 -14.91 1.00
C PHE A 171 -3.72 -16.16 1.88
N ASP A 172 -4.84 -16.72 2.35
CA ASP A 172 -4.83 -17.83 3.32
C ASP A 172 -4.20 -19.10 2.74
N GLY A 173 -4.49 -19.41 1.46
CA GLY A 173 -3.89 -20.53 0.75
C GLY A 173 -2.37 -20.41 0.59
N PRO A 174 -1.87 -19.31 -0.01
CA PRO A 174 -0.44 -19.01 -0.09
C PRO A 174 0.28 -19.00 1.25
N ILE A 175 -0.27 -18.34 2.27
CA ILE A 175 0.31 -18.35 3.63
C ILE A 175 0.45 -19.78 4.13
N GLN A 176 -0.61 -20.59 4.02
CA GLN A 176 -0.57 -21.98 4.45
C GLN A 176 0.44 -22.82 3.65
N ALA A 177 0.63 -22.53 2.36
CA ALA A 177 1.62 -23.21 1.53
C ALA A 177 3.07 -22.95 1.99
N TYR A 178 3.34 -21.80 2.62
CA TYR A 178 4.67 -21.42 3.10
C TYR A 178 4.88 -21.57 4.61
N ALA A 179 3.89 -22.03 5.37
CA ALA A 179 3.95 -22.16 6.84
C ALA A 179 4.87 -23.29 7.36
N SER A 180 5.51 -24.07 6.47
CA SER A 180 6.32 -25.26 6.79
C SER A 180 7.77 -25.14 6.34
#